data_AF-A0A937FJX5-F1
#
_entry.id   AF-A0A937FJX5-F1
#
_cell.length_a   1.000
_cell.length_b   1.000
_cell.length_c   1.000
_cell.angle_alpha   90.00
_cell.angle_beta   90.00
_cell.angle_gamma   90.00
#
_symmetry.space_group_name_H-M   'P 1'
#
loop_
_entity.id
_entity.type
_entity.pdbx_description
1 polymer ?
#
loop_
_entity_poly.entity_id
_entity_poly.type
_entity_poly.pdbx_seq_one_letter_code
_entity_poly.pdbx_strand_id
1 'polypeptide(L)'
;MIEKICEIINDEYCCDIDITVEEWKQLLTNPKVFDDKSMEAIKKWYIESGHSATCSYIGKKYNEHSMSANGIINGLAGRVQKELGRFTVKGIGGIAKGTRFIVVMKSKLIDTKPKTWEWTLREELVKAIEELYIFSDDSYSDDDLVTDIGDIDISPDYPHFEYSGKPKDKKDPLNVQNKYLYPRSHKVSINALQHANYKCEFDNTHVTFTRRNSDLNYTEPHHLIPITYHNKFKVSLDVEENIVSLCCNCHKQIHLGQGFEVMLEKLYNERKDLLNMVGIDISLDNLIKLYKNEKGDN
;
A
#
# COMPACT_ATOMS: atom_id res chain seq x y z
N MET A 1 -18.57 11.51 28.48
CA MET A 1 -18.69 11.46 27.01
C MET A 1 -19.01 12.86 26.54
N ILE A 2 -18.10 13.47 25.77
CA ILE A 2 -18.23 14.85 25.29
C ILE A 2 -19.18 14.87 24.08
N GLU A 3 -20.14 15.79 24.06
CA GLU A 3 -20.99 16.00 22.88
C GLU A 3 -20.29 16.97 21.92
N LYS A 4 -19.85 16.46 20.76
CA LYS A 4 -19.25 17.25 19.68
C LYS A 4 -20.34 17.63 18.69
N ILE A 5 -20.51 18.94 18.48
CA ILE A 5 -21.55 19.50 17.61
C ILE A 5 -21.10 19.41 16.16
N CYS A 6 -21.97 18.84 15.33
CA CYS A 6 -21.82 18.85 13.89
C CYS A 6 -22.83 19.82 13.29
N GLU A 7 -22.34 20.76 12.49
CA GLU A 7 -23.15 21.78 11.81
C GLU A 7 -22.65 22.00 10.39
N ILE A 8 -23.43 22.73 9.58
CA ILE A 8 -23.02 23.11 8.24
C ILE A 8 -22.66 24.60 8.26
N ILE A 9 -21.40 24.92 7.93
CA ILE A 9 -20.88 26.28 7.84
C ILE A 9 -20.26 26.43 6.46
N ASN A 10 -20.65 27.48 5.72
CA ASN A 10 -20.14 27.76 4.38
C ASN A 10 -20.15 26.53 3.45
N ASP A 11 -21.28 25.83 3.40
CA ASP A 11 -21.47 24.63 2.58
C ASP A 11 -20.56 23.43 2.94
N GLU A 12 -19.99 23.41 4.16
CA GLU A 12 -19.18 22.29 4.67
C GLU A 12 -19.72 21.74 5.99
N TYR A 13 -19.63 20.42 6.17
CA TYR A 13 -19.90 19.81 7.48
C TYR A 13 -18.70 20.06 8.41
N CYS A 14 -18.93 20.78 9.50
CA CYS A 14 -17.94 21.10 10.51
C CYS A 14 -18.24 20.34 11.81
N CYS A 15 -17.23 19.63 12.34
CA CYS A 15 -17.26 18.99 13.64
C CYS A 15 -15.82 18.78 14.10
N ASP A 16 -15.48 19.26 15.30
CA ASP A 16 -14.18 19.05 15.91
C ASP A 16 -14.01 17.56 16.26
N ILE A 17 -13.26 16.80 15.45
CA ILE A 17 -12.96 15.39 15.68
C ILE A 17 -11.46 15.26 15.87
N ASP A 18 -11.04 14.76 17.01
CA ASP A 18 -9.66 14.78 17.50
C ASP A 18 -9.07 13.37 17.62
N ILE A 19 -9.36 12.49 16.65
CA ILE A 19 -8.80 11.13 16.58
C ILE A 19 -7.43 11.21 15.91
N THR A 20 -6.39 10.81 16.65
CA THR A 20 -5.00 10.81 16.18
C THR A 20 -4.70 9.68 15.20
N VAL A 21 -3.58 9.78 14.47
CA VAL A 21 -3.07 8.69 13.60
C VAL A 21 -2.89 7.39 14.39
N GLU A 22 -2.29 7.45 15.58
CA GLU A 22 -2.07 6.27 16.42
C GLU A 22 -3.37 5.62 16.90
N GLU A 23 -4.38 6.43 17.26
CA GLU A 23 -5.72 5.90 17.57
C GLU A 23 -6.35 5.26 16.34
N TRP A 24 -6.24 5.88 15.16
CA TRP A 24 -6.72 5.26 13.91
C TRP A 24 -6.06 3.93 13.61
N LYS A 25 -4.74 3.79 13.86
CA LYS A 25 -4.03 2.51 13.70
C LYS A 25 -4.60 1.42 14.61
N GLN A 26 -4.86 1.76 15.87
CA GLN A 26 -5.49 0.84 16.83
C GLN A 26 -6.91 0.44 16.40
N LEU A 27 -7.68 1.39 15.86
CA LEU A 27 -9.03 1.14 15.38
C LEU A 27 -9.03 0.27 14.12
N LEU A 28 -8.17 0.56 13.14
CA LEU A 28 -8.03 -0.18 11.88
C LEU A 28 -7.65 -1.64 12.10
N THR A 29 -6.85 -1.91 13.13
CA THR A 29 -6.42 -3.27 13.51
C THR A 29 -7.43 -4.01 14.39
N ASN A 30 -8.51 -3.34 14.83
CA ASN A 30 -9.54 -3.93 15.66
C ASN A 30 -10.73 -4.42 14.81
N PRO A 31 -10.91 -5.75 14.63
CA PRO A 31 -11.98 -6.30 13.78
C PRO A 31 -13.39 -6.08 14.34
N LYS A 32 -13.51 -5.68 15.62
CA LYS A 32 -14.81 -5.28 16.20
C LYS A 32 -15.21 -3.87 15.77
N VAL A 33 -14.27 -3.06 15.27
CA VAL A 33 -14.51 -1.70 14.79
C VAL A 33 -14.54 -1.66 13.27
N PHE A 34 -13.48 -2.15 12.62
CA PHE A 34 -13.37 -2.28 11.17
C PHE A 34 -13.66 -3.72 10.75
N ASP A 35 -14.89 -3.95 10.29
CA ASP A 35 -15.29 -5.20 9.62
C ASP A 35 -14.97 -5.16 8.12
N ASP A 36 -15.01 -6.31 7.44
CA ASP A 36 -14.69 -6.42 6.01
C ASP A 36 -15.47 -5.41 5.14
N LYS A 37 -16.75 -5.21 5.45
CA LYS A 37 -17.61 -4.24 4.73
C LYS A 37 -17.15 -2.81 4.91
N SER A 38 -16.67 -2.46 6.11
CA SER A 38 -16.10 -1.14 6.38
C SER A 38 -14.80 -0.95 5.63
N MET A 39 -13.95 -1.97 5.61
CA MET A 39 -12.67 -1.93 4.89
C MET A 39 -12.90 -1.75 3.40
N GLU A 40 -13.79 -2.52 2.79
CA GLU A 40 -14.18 -2.36 1.38
C GLU A 40 -14.75 -0.97 1.11
N ALA A 41 -15.62 -0.45 2.00
CA ALA A 41 -16.18 0.88 1.84
C ALA A 41 -15.11 1.98 1.90
N ILE A 42 -14.16 1.91 2.84
CA ILE A 42 -13.08 2.90 2.95
C ILE A 42 -12.14 2.81 1.75
N LYS A 43 -11.81 1.60 1.27
CA LYS A 43 -10.97 1.40 0.08
C LYS A 43 -11.51 2.14 -1.14
N LYS A 44 -12.84 2.16 -1.33
CA LYS A 44 -13.50 2.85 -2.45
C LYS A 44 -13.19 4.35 -2.49
N TRP A 45 -13.02 5.02 -1.36
CA TRP A 45 -12.60 6.43 -1.32
C TRP A 45 -11.08 6.58 -1.30
N TYR A 46 -10.38 5.66 -0.64
CA TYR A 46 -8.92 5.70 -0.53
C TYR A 46 -8.23 5.73 -1.90
N ILE A 47 -8.72 4.99 -2.88
CA ILE A 47 -8.11 4.93 -4.22
C ILE A 47 -8.46 6.11 -5.13
N GLU A 48 -9.34 7.01 -4.71
CA GLU A 48 -9.73 8.15 -5.52
C GLU A 48 -8.75 9.31 -5.33
N SER A 49 -8.67 10.18 -6.35
CA SER A 49 -7.83 11.38 -6.28
C SER A 49 -8.20 12.23 -5.06
N GLY A 50 -7.18 12.57 -4.25
CA GLY A 50 -7.37 13.32 -3.00
C GLY A 50 -8.23 12.60 -1.95
N HIS A 51 -8.37 11.27 -2.06
CA HIS A 51 -9.23 10.43 -1.22
C HIS A 51 -10.67 10.92 -1.13
N SER A 52 -11.15 11.52 -2.24
CA SER A 52 -12.38 12.30 -2.30
C SER A 52 -13.26 11.87 -3.47
N ALA A 53 -14.54 11.66 -3.19
CA ALA A 53 -15.54 11.36 -4.23
C ALA A 53 -16.97 11.61 -3.74
N THR A 54 -17.89 11.74 -4.69
CA THR A 54 -19.33 11.73 -4.38
C THR A 54 -19.85 10.30 -4.27
N CYS A 55 -20.85 10.07 -3.41
CA CYS A 55 -21.47 8.74 -3.30
C CYS A 55 -22.13 8.29 -4.61
N SER A 56 -22.60 9.23 -5.44
CA SER A 56 -23.14 8.93 -6.78
C SER A 56 -22.06 8.41 -7.73
N TYR A 57 -20.86 9.00 -7.71
CA TYR A 57 -19.73 8.54 -8.51
C TYR A 57 -19.30 7.13 -8.08
N ILE A 58 -19.10 6.91 -6.77
CA ILE A 58 -18.73 5.60 -6.22
C ILE A 58 -19.80 4.55 -6.55
N GLY A 59 -21.08 4.86 -6.32
CA GLY A 59 -22.18 3.95 -6.67
C GLY A 59 -22.14 3.54 -8.13
N LYS A 60 -21.96 4.50 -9.05
CA LYS A 60 -21.83 4.20 -10.48
C LYS A 60 -20.60 3.34 -10.80
N LYS A 61 -19.43 3.67 -10.22
CA LYS A 61 -18.15 2.98 -10.47
C LYS A 61 -18.20 1.49 -10.07
N TYR A 62 -18.88 1.17 -8.97
CA TYR A 62 -18.96 -0.18 -8.43
C TYR A 62 -20.29 -0.90 -8.71
N ASN A 63 -21.14 -0.33 -9.58
CA ASN A 63 -22.48 -0.86 -9.89
C ASN A 63 -23.36 -1.05 -8.62
N GLU A 64 -23.34 -0.06 -7.75
CA GLU A 64 -24.09 0.02 -6.50
C GLU A 64 -25.00 1.24 -6.45
N HIS A 65 -25.98 1.24 -5.54
CA HIS A 65 -26.79 2.42 -5.27
C HIS A 65 -25.94 3.51 -4.59
N SER A 66 -26.18 4.79 -4.92
CA SER A 66 -25.49 5.95 -4.32
C SER A 66 -25.66 6.11 -2.80
N MET A 67 -26.44 5.25 -2.14
CA MET A 67 -26.67 5.26 -0.70
C MET A 67 -26.08 4.03 -0.01
N SER A 68 -25.45 3.11 -0.75
CA SER A 68 -24.89 1.86 -0.22
C SER A 68 -23.87 2.11 0.89
N ALA A 69 -23.02 3.12 0.71
CA ALA A 69 -21.99 3.49 1.67
C ALA A 69 -22.54 4.19 2.93
N ASN A 70 -23.68 4.88 2.86
CA ASN A 70 -24.18 5.71 3.97
C ASN A 70 -24.38 4.89 5.24
N GLY A 71 -25.02 3.72 5.13
CA GLY A 71 -25.26 2.84 6.27
C GLY A 71 -23.96 2.27 6.84
N ILE A 72 -23.02 1.89 5.97
CA ILE A 72 -21.73 1.31 6.34
C ILE A 72 -20.88 2.33 7.08
N ILE A 73 -20.69 3.53 6.51
CA ILE A 73 -19.85 4.57 7.10
C ILE A 73 -20.43 5.10 8.41
N ASN A 74 -21.76 5.30 8.51
CA ASN A 74 -22.38 5.70 9.78
C ASN A 74 -22.31 4.59 10.85
N GLY A 75 -22.40 3.32 10.44
CA GLY A 75 -22.19 2.17 11.32
C GLY A 75 -20.77 2.11 11.87
N LEU A 76 -19.78 2.24 10.97
CA LEU A 76 -18.35 2.34 11.33
C LEU A 76 -18.10 3.49 12.31
N ALA A 77 -18.59 4.68 11.99
CA ALA A 77 -18.47 5.85 12.87
C ALA A 77 -19.09 5.62 14.26
N GLY A 78 -20.18 4.86 14.35
CA GLY A 78 -20.79 4.45 15.61
C GLY A 78 -19.89 3.52 16.43
N ARG A 79 -19.23 2.56 15.77
CA ARG A 79 -18.27 1.65 16.42
C ARG A 79 -17.02 2.37 16.88
N VAL A 80 -16.48 3.28 16.08
CA VAL A 80 -15.33 4.14 16.44
C VAL A 80 -15.63 4.94 17.72
N GLN A 81 -16.78 5.62 17.77
CA GLN A 81 -17.19 6.37 18.98
C GLN A 81 -17.35 5.47 20.20
N LYS A 82 -17.91 4.27 20.02
CA LYS A 82 -18.09 3.29 21.10
C LYS A 82 -16.75 2.79 21.63
N GLU A 83 -15.80 2.48 20.75
CA GLU A 83 -14.47 1.97 21.13
C GLU A 83 -13.66 3.03 21.86
N LEU A 84 -13.63 4.27 21.36
CA LEU A 84 -12.89 5.36 22.01
C LEU A 84 -13.56 5.84 23.30
N GLY A 85 -14.88 5.74 23.43
CA GLY A 85 -15.64 6.04 24.64
C GLY A 85 -15.60 7.50 25.12
N ARG A 86 -14.88 8.40 24.41
CA ARG A 86 -14.61 9.76 24.88
C ARG A 86 -15.57 10.82 24.31
N PHE A 87 -16.23 10.57 23.17
CA PHE A 87 -17.16 11.54 22.57
C PHE A 87 -18.33 10.92 21.80
N THR A 88 -19.36 11.74 21.56
CA THR A 88 -20.46 11.48 20.62
C THR A 88 -20.70 12.69 19.72
N VAL A 89 -21.08 12.45 18.47
CA VAL A 89 -21.47 13.50 17.52
C VAL A 89 -22.97 13.76 17.55
N LYS A 90 -23.35 15.04 17.50
CA LYS A 90 -24.74 15.50 17.37
C LYS A 90 -24.88 16.55 16.28
N GLY A 91 -25.71 16.25 15.28
CA GLY A 91 -26.08 17.20 14.24
C GLY A 91 -27.04 18.28 14.74
N ILE A 92 -26.82 19.51 14.28
CA ILE A 92 -27.76 20.65 14.39
C ILE A 92 -28.10 21.20 13.00
N GLY A 93 -28.98 22.21 12.91
CA GLY A 93 -29.23 22.90 11.63
C GLY A 93 -29.86 22.03 10.53
N GLY A 94 -30.73 21.08 10.90
CA GLY A 94 -31.41 20.18 9.95
C GLY A 94 -30.63 18.89 9.63
N ILE A 95 -29.44 18.72 10.20
CA ILE A 95 -28.71 17.45 10.14
C ILE A 95 -29.44 16.41 11.00
N ALA A 96 -29.68 15.23 10.44
CA ALA A 96 -30.35 14.15 11.16
C ALA A 96 -29.56 13.75 12.43
N LYS A 97 -30.26 13.49 13.53
CA LYS A 97 -29.65 13.13 14.83
C LYS A 97 -28.75 11.89 14.76
N GLY A 98 -28.95 11.02 13.78
CA GLY A 98 -28.16 9.80 13.56
C GLY A 98 -26.90 9.99 12.70
N THR A 99 -26.68 11.18 12.13
CA THR A 99 -25.56 11.46 11.23
C THR A 99 -24.24 11.45 11.99
N ARG A 100 -23.40 10.46 11.68
CA ARG A 100 -22.11 10.21 12.34
C ARG A 100 -20.95 10.05 11.36
N PHE A 101 -21.21 9.99 10.05
CA PHE A 101 -20.17 9.81 9.03
C PHE A 101 -19.00 10.81 9.18
N ILE A 102 -19.27 12.00 9.71
CA ILE A 102 -18.28 13.06 9.95
C ILE A 102 -17.12 12.60 10.85
N VAL A 103 -17.31 11.55 11.66
CA VAL A 103 -16.23 10.93 12.46
C VAL A 103 -15.15 10.33 11.57
N VAL A 104 -15.51 9.77 10.42
CA VAL A 104 -14.62 9.02 9.52
C VAL A 104 -14.23 9.86 8.30
N MET A 105 -15.12 10.75 7.85
CA MET A 105 -14.97 11.48 6.60
C MET A 105 -15.29 12.96 6.79
N LYS A 106 -14.62 13.85 6.05
CA LYS A 106 -15.00 15.26 5.84
C LYS A 106 -16.02 15.34 4.69
N SER A 107 -16.83 16.40 4.64
CA SER A 107 -17.73 16.61 3.49
C SER A 107 -17.99 18.08 3.20
N LYS A 108 -17.99 18.43 1.92
CA LYS A 108 -18.27 19.77 1.39
C LYS A 108 -19.25 19.68 0.22
N LEU A 109 -20.09 20.70 0.04
CA LEU A 109 -20.98 20.80 -1.10
C LEU A 109 -20.16 21.28 -2.30
N ILE A 110 -20.28 20.56 -3.42
CA ILE A 110 -19.66 20.94 -4.68
C ILE A 110 -20.72 21.42 -5.67
N ASP A 111 -20.34 22.40 -6.49
CA ASP A 111 -21.23 23.04 -7.45
C ASP A 111 -21.40 22.19 -8.72
N THR A 112 -22.13 21.09 -8.57
CA THR A 112 -22.60 20.24 -9.67
C THR A 112 -24.07 20.55 -10.00
N LYS A 113 -24.60 20.02 -11.11
CA LYS A 113 -26.04 20.08 -11.41
C LYS A 113 -26.64 18.67 -11.37
N PRO A 114 -27.40 18.29 -10.31
CA PRO A 114 -27.70 19.05 -9.09
C PRO A 114 -26.49 19.16 -8.15
N LYS A 115 -26.51 20.12 -7.20
CA LYS A 115 -25.45 20.25 -6.19
C LYS A 115 -25.33 18.95 -5.39
N THR A 116 -24.10 18.51 -5.15
CA THR A 116 -23.82 17.20 -4.53
C THR A 116 -22.79 17.35 -3.42
N TRP A 117 -22.87 16.51 -2.40
CA TRP A 117 -21.87 16.44 -1.35
C TRP A 117 -20.69 15.57 -1.78
N GLU A 118 -19.49 16.14 -1.76
CA GLU A 118 -18.25 15.40 -1.87
C GLU A 118 -17.83 14.90 -0.49
N TRP A 119 -17.37 13.65 -0.42
CA TRP A 119 -16.93 13.01 0.81
C TRP A 119 -15.44 12.72 0.69
N THR A 120 -14.68 13.06 1.72
CA THR A 120 -13.22 12.95 1.75
C THR A 120 -12.80 12.19 3.01
N LEU A 121 -11.92 11.21 2.91
CA LEU A 121 -11.38 10.55 4.11
C LEU A 121 -10.62 11.56 4.99
N ARG A 122 -10.64 11.35 6.31
CA ARG A 122 -9.82 12.17 7.22
C ARG A 122 -8.34 11.88 7.00
N GLU A 123 -7.52 12.93 7.00
CA GLU A 123 -6.08 12.86 6.76
C GLU A 123 -5.38 11.93 7.76
N GLU A 124 -5.80 11.94 9.02
CA GLU A 124 -5.24 11.08 10.06
C GLU A 124 -5.57 9.60 9.83
N LEU A 125 -6.76 9.32 9.28
CA LEU A 125 -7.17 7.98 8.88
C LEU A 125 -6.40 7.51 7.64
N VAL A 126 -6.25 8.37 6.63
CA VAL A 126 -5.44 8.10 5.43
C VAL A 126 -4.00 7.80 5.84
N LYS A 127 -3.38 8.65 6.65
CA LYS A 127 -2.02 8.44 7.14
C LYS A 127 -1.89 7.16 7.95
N ALA A 128 -2.89 6.80 8.76
CA ALA A 128 -2.90 5.51 9.46
C ALA A 128 -3.03 4.31 8.50
N ILE A 129 -3.85 4.44 7.45
CA ILE A 129 -3.98 3.44 6.38
C ILE A 129 -2.64 3.25 5.65
N GLU A 130 -1.95 4.34 5.31
CA GLU A 130 -0.65 4.34 4.64
C GLU A 130 0.45 3.76 5.53
N GLU A 131 0.56 4.20 6.79
CA GLU A 131 1.58 3.71 7.73
C GLU A 131 1.36 2.24 8.13
N LEU A 132 0.13 1.74 8.01
CA LEU A 132 -0.20 0.33 8.19
C LEU A 132 -0.25 -0.45 6.87
N TYR A 133 -0.13 0.23 5.72
CA TYR A 133 -0.25 -0.34 4.39
C TYR A 133 -1.51 -1.21 4.24
N ILE A 134 -2.66 -0.70 4.70
CA ILE A 134 -3.91 -1.48 4.79
C ILE A 134 -4.45 -1.91 3.43
N PHE A 135 -4.35 -1.03 2.43
CA PHE A 135 -4.89 -1.24 1.08
C PHE A 135 -3.82 -1.41 0.01
N SER A 136 -2.56 -1.67 0.38
CA SER A 136 -1.63 -2.29 -0.56
C SER A 136 -2.23 -3.63 -0.94
N ASP A 137 -2.50 -3.83 -2.24
CA ASP A 137 -3.31 -4.96 -2.70
C ASP A 137 -2.69 -6.32 -2.30
N ASP A 138 -3.54 -7.35 -2.20
CA ASP A 138 -3.11 -8.75 -2.01
C ASP A 138 -2.30 -9.32 -3.18
N SER A 139 -2.04 -8.53 -4.21
CA SER A 139 -0.96 -8.81 -5.17
C SER A 139 0.36 -8.29 -4.60
N TYR A 140 0.84 -8.92 -3.53
CA TYR A 140 2.21 -8.71 -3.07
C TYR A 140 3.21 -9.27 -4.09
N SER A 141 3.39 -8.58 -5.20
CA SER A 141 4.34 -8.91 -6.27
C SER A 141 4.87 -7.62 -6.86
N ASP A 142 5.77 -6.94 -6.14
CA ASP A 142 6.71 -5.94 -6.66
C ASP A 142 6.13 -4.64 -7.32
N ASP A 143 4.92 -4.65 -7.87
CA ASP A 143 4.21 -3.52 -8.52
C ASP A 143 3.91 -2.37 -7.55
N ASP A 144 3.66 -2.65 -6.26
CA ASP A 144 3.46 -1.60 -5.24
C ASP A 144 4.76 -0.84 -4.95
N LEU A 145 5.93 -1.48 -5.08
CA LEU A 145 7.22 -0.78 -4.96
C LEU A 145 7.42 0.18 -6.13
N VAL A 146 6.86 -0.17 -7.29
CA VAL A 146 6.98 0.58 -8.52
C VAL A 146 6.15 1.87 -8.45
N THR A 147 4.91 1.80 -7.94
CA THR A 147 4.06 2.99 -7.78
C THR A 147 4.68 4.00 -6.81
N ASP A 148 5.17 3.52 -5.66
CA ASP A 148 5.73 4.39 -4.62
C ASP A 148 7.06 5.06 -5.02
N ILE A 149 7.86 4.41 -5.90
CA ILE A 149 9.10 4.99 -6.43
C ILE A 149 8.81 5.95 -7.60
N GLY A 150 7.68 5.79 -8.30
CA GLY A 150 7.30 6.63 -9.44
C GLY A 150 7.23 8.14 -9.12
N ASP A 151 6.90 8.48 -7.88
CA ASP A 151 6.72 9.86 -7.42
C ASP A 151 7.98 10.46 -6.75
N ILE A 152 9.05 9.67 -6.57
CA ILE A 152 10.29 10.15 -5.94
C ILE A 152 11.13 10.93 -6.96
N ASP A 153 11.57 12.13 -6.58
CA ASP A 153 12.50 12.94 -7.37
C ASP A 153 13.92 12.35 -7.26
N ILE A 154 14.29 11.50 -8.21
CA ILE A 154 15.57 10.79 -8.25
C ILE A 154 16.54 11.60 -9.13
N SER A 155 17.50 12.28 -8.48
CA SER A 155 18.56 13.00 -9.19
C SER A 155 19.63 12.04 -9.75
N PRO A 156 20.16 12.30 -10.97
CA PRO A 156 21.31 11.57 -11.52
C PRO A 156 22.63 11.81 -10.76
N ASP A 157 22.69 12.82 -9.88
CA ASP A 157 23.90 13.16 -9.11
C ASP A 157 24.10 12.29 -7.85
N TYR A 158 23.25 11.28 -7.62
CA TYR A 158 23.45 10.36 -6.49
C TYR A 158 24.68 9.45 -6.74
N PRO A 159 25.56 9.28 -5.75
CA PRO A 159 26.73 8.42 -5.89
C PRO A 159 26.31 6.98 -6.21
N HIS A 160 27.09 6.30 -7.05
CA HIS A 160 26.92 4.88 -7.33
C HIS A 160 26.83 4.10 -6.01
N PHE A 161 25.77 3.31 -5.86
CA PHE A 161 25.56 2.50 -4.67
C PHE A 161 26.30 1.16 -4.82
N GLU A 162 27.09 0.82 -3.81
CA GLU A 162 27.76 -0.47 -3.70
C GLU A 162 27.15 -1.29 -2.57
N TYR A 163 27.07 -2.60 -2.78
CA TYR A 163 26.51 -3.51 -1.78
C TYR A 163 27.30 -3.50 -0.49
N SER A 164 26.55 -3.49 0.62
CA SER A 164 27.18 -3.48 1.94
C SER A 164 27.69 -4.87 2.34
N GLY A 165 27.14 -5.94 1.75
CA GLY A 165 27.52 -7.32 2.04
C GLY A 165 27.22 -7.73 3.49
N LYS A 166 26.30 -7.03 4.16
CA LYS A 166 25.98 -7.26 5.57
C LYS A 166 24.56 -7.77 5.71
N PRO A 167 24.33 -8.83 6.51
CA PRO A 167 22.98 -9.27 6.84
C PRO A 167 22.22 -8.17 7.57
N LYS A 168 20.93 -8.05 7.26
CA LYS A 168 19.99 -7.14 7.93
C LYS A 168 19.10 -7.91 8.87
N ASP A 169 18.96 -7.39 10.09
CA ASP A 169 18.10 -7.99 11.11
C ASP A 169 16.66 -8.09 10.63
N LYS A 170 16.06 -9.24 10.90
CA LYS A 170 14.69 -9.53 10.55
C LYS A 170 13.75 -8.75 11.46
N LYS A 171 12.82 -8.01 10.85
CA LYS A 171 11.67 -7.43 11.55
C LYS A 171 10.48 -8.37 11.44
N ASP A 172 9.71 -8.48 12.52
CA ASP A 172 8.50 -9.30 12.53
C ASP A 172 7.47 -8.73 11.54
N PRO A 173 6.80 -9.59 10.75
CA PRO A 173 5.70 -9.16 9.91
C PRO A 173 4.56 -8.61 10.77
N LEU A 174 3.95 -7.52 10.31
CA LEU A 174 2.74 -7.00 10.94
C LEU A 174 1.56 -7.87 10.50
N ASN A 175 0.81 -8.42 11.46
CA ASN A 175 -0.43 -9.11 11.15
C ASN A 175 -1.58 -8.09 11.11
N VAL A 176 -2.13 -7.89 9.92
CA VAL A 176 -3.29 -7.04 9.69
C VAL A 176 -4.38 -7.91 9.08
N GLN A 177 -5.45 -8.17 9.84
CA GLN A 177 -6.65 -8.87 9.34
C GLN A 177 -6.35 -10.19 8.60
N ASN A 178 -5.56 -11.08 9.20
CA ASN A 178 -5.11 -12.37 8.63
C ASN A 178 -4.18 -12.27 7.40
N LYS A 179 -3.63 -11.09 7.12
CA LYS A 179 -2.55 -10.90 6.14
C LYS A 179 -1.25 -10.56 6.86
N TYR A 180 -0.15 -11.17 6.42
CA TYR A 180 1.17 -10.84 6.91
C TYR A 180 1.77 -9.75 6.02
N LEU A 181 2.03 -8.59 6.62
CA LEU A 181 2.76 -7.50 5.98
C LEU A 181 4.24 -7.62 6.32
N TYR A 182 5.05 -7.79 5.27
CA TYR A 182 6.49 -7.93 5.41
C TYR A 182 7.17 -6.55 5.33
N PRO A 183 7.99 -6.15 6.32
CA PRO A 183 8.67 -4.86 6.34
C PRO A 183 9.57 -4.64 5.12
N ARG A 184 9.38 -3.51 4.44
CA ARG A 184 10.16 -3.09 3.25
C ARG A 184 10.73 -1.68 3.42
N SER A 185 11.74 -1.34 2.63
CA SER A 185 12.33 0.00 2.62
C SER A 185 12.52 0.52 1.19
N HIS A 186 11.92 1.66 0.87
CA HIS A 186 12.07 2.28 -0.45
C HIS A 186 13.53 2.58 -0.77
N LYS A 187 14.30 2.94 0.25
CA LYS A 187 15.74 3.18 0.11
C LYS A 187 16.48 1.95 -0.40
N VAL A 188 16.14 0.75 0.09
CA VAL A 188 16.76 -0.51 -0.35
C VAL A 188 16.44 -0.76 -1.82
N SER A 189 15.20 -0.57 -2.23
CA SER A 189 14.81 -0.68 -3.64
C SER A 189 15.53 0.34 -4.53
N ILE A 190 15.59 1.62 -4.12
CA ILE A 190 16.27 2.69 -4.87
C ILE A 190 17.77 2.38 -5.00
N ASN A 191 18.42 1.97 -3.91
CA ASN A 191 19.83 1.58 -3.90
C ASN A 191 20.12 0.43 -4.90
N ALA A 192 19.25 -0.58 -4.95
CA ALA A 192 19.39 -1.69 -5.90
C ALA A 192 19.23 -1.23 -7.36
N LEU A 193 18.25 -0.34 -7.64
CA LEU A 193 18.10 0.26 -8.98
C LEU A 193 19.31 1.12 -9.36
N GLN A 194 19.87 1.88 -8.42
CA GLN A 194 21.09 2.67 -8.61
C GLN A 194 22.29 1.79 -8.91
N HIS A 195 22.46 0.69 -8.18
CA HIS A 195 23.53 -0.28 -8.44
C HIS A 195 23.43 -0.85 -9.85
N ALA A 196 22.22 -1.16 -10.32
CA ALA A 196 21.96 -1.62 -11.69
C ALA A 196 22.05 -0.50 -12.75
N ASN A 197 22.38 0.73 -12.36
CA ASN A 197 22.37 1.93 -13.21
C ASN A 197 21.04 2.10 -13.97
N TYR A 198 19.92 1.73 -13.33
CA TYR A 198 18.58 1.75 -13.91
C TYR A 198 18.48 0.99 -15.25
N LYS A 199 19.22 -0.12 -15.36
CA LYS A 199 19.14 -1.05 -16.50
C LYS A 199 18.48 -2.36 -16.06
N CYS A 200 17.89 -3.06 -17.01
CA CYS A 200 17.36 -4.40 -16.77
C CYS A 200 18.53 -5.36 -16.55
N GLU A 201 18.52 -6.08 -15.43
CA GLU A 201 19.57 -7.02 -15.07
C GLU A 201 19.42 -8.37 -15.78
N PHE A 202 18.22 -8.73 -16.24
CA PHE A 202 18.07 -9.88 -17.12
C PHE A 202 18.75 -9.66 -18.48
N ASP A 203 18.59 -8.48 -19.08
CA ASP A 203 19.26 -8.06 -20.31
C ASP A 203 19.43 -6.54 -20.33
N ASN A 204 20.69 -6.09 -20.28
CA ASN A 204 21.02 -4.66 -20.19
C ASN A 204 20.79 -3.89 -21.51
N THR A 205 20.43 -4.58 -22.59
CA THR A 205 20.10 -4.00 -23.90
C THR A 205 18.60 -3.74 -24.05
N HIS A 206 17.77 -4.22 -23.13
CA HIS A 206 16.33 -3.97 -23.14
C HIS A 206 16.03 -2.47 -23.08
N VAL A 207 15.25 -2.00 -24.05
CA VAL A 207 14.82 -0.60 -24.14
C VAL A 207 13.76 -0.32 -23.09
N THR A 208 13.95 0.78 -22.38
CA THR A 208 13.00 1.33 -21.40
C THR A 208 12.73 2.80 -21.71
N PHE A 209 11.62 3.34 -21.23
CA PHE A 209 11.35 4.77 -21.34
C PHE A 209 12.08 5.56 -20.25
N THR A 210 12.31 6.85 -20.51
CA THR A 210 12.84 7.80 -19.51
C THR A 210 11.74 8.21 -18.53
N ARG A 211 12.06 8.30 -17.24
CA ARG A 211 11.10 8.69 -16.20
C ARG A 211 10.57 10.10 -16.46
N ARG A 212 9.34 10.38 -16.01
CA ARG A 212 8.71 11.70 -16.17
C ARG A 212 9.46 12.81 -15.42
N ASN A 213 10.00 12.48 -14.25
CA ASN A 213 10.59 13.44 -13.32
C ASN A 213 12.13 13.30 -13.19
N SER A 214 12.80 12.55 -14.08
CA SER A 214 14.27 12.41 -14.07
C SER A 214 14.80 11.99 -15.43
N ASP A 215 16.06 12.26 -15.73
CA ASP A 215 16.72 11.80 -16.97
C ASP A 215 17.11 10.31 -16.97
N LEU A 216 16.75 9.58 -15.91
CA LEU A 216 17.06 8.17 -15.73
C LEU A 216 16.07 7.26 -16.47
N ASN A 217 16.56 6.10 -16.87
CA ASN A 217 15.74 5.03 -17.42
C ASN A 217 14.76 4.50 -16.36
N TYR A 218 13.60 4.03 -16.82
CA TYR A 218 12.61 3.40 -15.96
C TYR A 218 12.83 1.89 -15.88
N THR A 219 13.05 1.40 -14.67
CA THR A 219 13.05 -0.02 -14.30
C THR A 219 12.32 -0.21 -12.97
N GLU A 220 11.89 -1.45 -12.74
CA GLU A 220 11.05 -1.89 -11.64
C GLU A 220 11.91 -2.77 -10.71
N PRO A 221 11.98 -2.45 -9.40
CA PRO A 221 12.70 -3.28 -8.45
C PRO A 221 11.86 -4.53 -8.16
N HIS A 222 12.52 -5.68 -8.12
CA HIS A 222 11.89 -6.98 -7.95
C HIS A 222 12.66 -7.81 -6.93
N HIS A 223 12.01 -8.29 -5.88
CA HIS A 223 12.66 -9.20 -4.92
C HIS A 223 12.88 -10.57 -5.57
N LEU A 224 14.13 -10.95 -5.83
CA LEU A 224 14.47 -12.22 -6.45
C LEU A 224 13.93 -13.40 -5.65
N ILE A 225 14.16 -13.43 -4.33
CA ILE A 225 13.41 -14.31 -3.42
C ILE A 225 12.16 -13.56 -2.95
N PRO A 226 10.94 -14.03 -3.27
CA PRO A 226 9.73 -13.30 -2.95
C PRO A 226 9.59 -13.07 -1.44
N ILE A 227 9.28 -11.83 -1.07
CA ILE A 227 9.21 -11.41 0.33
C ILE A 227 8.12 -12.14 1.13
N THR A 228 7.13 -12.71 0.44
CA THR A 228 6.09 -13.57 1.04
C THR A 228 6.66 -14.78 1.78
N TYR A 229 7.89 -15.19 1.46
CA TYR A 229 8.61 -16.27 2.12
C TYR A 229 9.55 -15.82 3.23
N HIS A 230 9.52 -14.56 3.65
CA HIS A 230 10.34 -13.99 4.73
C HIS A 230 10.36 -14.84 6.01
N ASN A 231 9.27 -15.52 6.33
CA ASN A 231 9.19 -16.42 7.49
C ASN A 231 10.07 -17.67 7.39
N LYS A 232 10.47 -18.08 6.18
CA LYS A 232 11.40 -19.21 5.95
C LYS A 232 12.87 -18.84 6.16
N PHE A 233 13.19 -17.57 6.32
CA PHE A 233 14.57 -17.08 6.46
C PHE A 233 14.82 -16.47 7.85
N LYS A 234 16.07 -16.54 8.30
CA LYS A 234 16.52 -16.01 9.61
C LYS A 234 16.85 -14.52 9.57
N VAL A 235 17.20 -14.01 8.39
CA VAL A 235 17.52 -12.60 8.12
C VAL A 235 16.40 -11.93 7.34
N SER A 236 16.43 -10.61 7.20
CA SER A 236 15.50 -9.88 6.34
C SER A 236 15.74 -10.22 4.86
N LEU A 237 14.65 -10.44 4.11
CA LEU A 237 14.70 -10.53 2.65
C LEU A 237 14.69 -9.15 1.95
N ASP A 238 14.45 -8.08 2.71
CA ASP A 238 14.46 -6.69 2.24
C ASP A 238 15.88 -6.10 2.32
N VAL A 239 16.76 -6.63 1.47
CA VAL A 239 18.16 -6.25 1.31
C VAL A 239 18.47 -6.02 -0.16
N GLU A 240 19.41 -5.12 -0.45
CA GLU A 240 19.71 -4.69 -1.82
C GLU A 240 20.18 -5.85 -2.70
N GLU A 241 20.90 -6.83 -2.12
CA GLU A 241 21.42 -8.02 -2.80
C GLU A 241 20.31 -8.98 -3.27
N ASN A 242 19.12 -8.90 -2.67
CA ASN A 242 17.94 -9.68 -3.04
C ASN A 242 16.98 -8.92 -3.97
N ILE A 243 17.28 -7.67 -4.35
CA ILE A 243 16.46 -6.89 -5.29
C ILE A 243 17.18 -6.79 -6.63
N VAL A 244 16.47 -7.10 -7.70
CA VAL A 244 16.94 -6.94 -9.08
C VAL A 244 16.14 -5.86 -9.80
N SER A 245 16.81 -5.12 -10.69
CA SER A 245 16.22 -4.10 -11.55
C SER A 245 15.74 -4.74 -12.86
N LEU A 246 14.44 -4.69 -13.15
CA LEU A 246 13.85 -5.29 -14.35
C LEU A 246 13.12 -4.23 -15.20
N CYS A 247 13.09 -4.40 -16.53
CA CYS A 247 12.14 -3.62 -17.34
C CYS A 247 10.71 -4.16 -17.15
N CYS A 248 9.68 -3.37 -17.47
CA CYS A 248 8.27 -3.75 -17.30
C CYS A 248 7.95 -5.12 -17.92
N ASN A 249 8.53 -5.44 -19.08
CA ASN A 249 8.30 -6.72 -19.74
C ASN A 249 8.91 -7.89 -18.95
N CYS A 250 10.16 -7.77 -18.52
CA CYS A 250 10.82 -8.80 -17.72
C CYS A 250 10.14 -8.98 -16.37
N HIS A 251 9.75 -7.88 -15.74
CA HIS A 251 9.05 -7.87 -14.47
C HIS A 251 7.68 -8.57 -14.56
N LYS A 252 6.91 -8.34 -15.63
CA LYS A 252 5.68 -9.11 -15.86
C LYS A 252 5.94 -10.56 -16.27
N GLN A 253 6.99 -10.81 -17.07
CA GLN A 253 7.32 -12.15 -17.56
C GLN A 253 7.74 -13.08 -16.41
N ILE A 254 8.51 -12.60 -15.44
CA ILE A 254 8.99 -13.44 -14.34
C ILE A 254 7.83 -13.95 -13.45
N HIS A 255 6.73 -13.20 -13.38
CA HIS A 255 5.52 -13.56 -12.62
C HIS A 255 4.47 -14.32 -13.44
N LEU A 256 4.26 -13.95 -14.70
CA LEU A 256 3.11 -14.38 -15.51
C LEU A 256 3.48 -15.13 -16.79
N GLY A 257 4.73 -15.00 -17.22
CA GLY A 257 5.18 -15.45 -18.53
C GLY A 257 5.72 -16.88 -18.53
N GLN A 258 5.67 -17.53 -19.69
CA GLN A 258 6.40 -18.76 -19.92
C GLN A 258 7.91 -18.49 -19.98
N GLY A 259 8.72 -19.48 -19.58
CA GLY A 259 10.18 -19.39 -19.61
C GLY A 259 10.78 -18.53 -18.49
N PHE A 260 10.00 -18.19 -17.46
CA PHE A 260 10.50 -17.47 -16.29
C PHE A 260 11.63 -18.23 -15.58
N GLU A 261 11.69 -19.57 -15.69
CA GLU A 261 12.76 -20.37 -15.11
C GLU A 261 14.15 -20.01 -15.68
N VAL A 262 14.23 -19.68 -16.97
CA VAL A 262 15.48 -19.24 -17.62
C VAL A 262 15.92 -17.89 -17.05
N MET A 263 14.96 -17.00 -16.78
CA MET A 263 15.22 -15.72 -16.13
C MET A 263 15.74 -15.92 -14.70
N LEU A 264 15.06 -16.76 -13.92
CA LEU A 264 15.46 -17.09 -12.56
C LEU A 264 16.86 -17.72 -12.51
N GLU A 265 17.17 -18.64 -13.42
CA GLU A 265 18.50 -19.27 -13.49
C GLU A 265 19.60 -18.23 -13.73
N LYS A 266 19.41 -17.32 -14.68
CA LYS A 266 20.38 -16.24 -14.94
C LYS A 266 20.57 -15.37 -13.70
N LEU A 267 19.47 -14.80 -13.19
CA LEU A 267 19.51 -13.87 -12.06
C LEU A 267 20.06 -14.54 -10.80
N TYR A 268 19.67 -15.78 -10.52
CA TYR A 268 20.22 -16.57 -9.41
C TYR A 268 21.72 -16.76 -9.53
N ASN A 269 22.24 -17.12 -10.70
CA ASN A 269 23.66 -17.32 -10.89
C ASN A 269 24.47 -16.03 -10.66
N GLU A 270 23.90 -14.87 -10.99
CA GLU A 270 24.48 -13.56 -10.73
C GLU A 270 24.38 -13.14 -9.25
N ARG A 271 23.39 -13.67 -8.50
CA ARG A 271 23.08 -13.23 -7.13
C ARG A 271 23.48 -14.19 -6.01
N LYS A 272 23.67 -15.49 -6.29
CA LYS A 272 23.86 -16.53 -5.26
C LYS A 272 24.97 -16.23 -4.23
N ASP A 273 26.10 -15.68 -4.67
CA ASP A 273 27.23 -15.41 -3.78
C ASP A 273 26.96 -14.17 -2.90
N LEU A 274 26.27 -13.17 -3.46
CA LEU A 274 25.82 -11.98 -2.75
C LEU A 274 24.74 -12.31 -1.71
N LEU A 275 23.76 -13.15 -2.08
CA LEU A 275 22.72 -13.66 -1.18
C LEU A 275 23.35 -14.42 0.00
N ASN A 276 24.29 -15.33 -0.28
CA ASN A 276 25.00 -16.05 0.77
C ASN A 276 25.76 -15.12 1.71
N MET A 277 26.38 -14.05 1.18
CA MET A 277 27.11 -13.06 1.98
C MET A 277 26.21 -12.34 3.00
N VAL A 278 24.95 -12.08 2.64
CA VAL A 278 23.95 -11.48 3.54
C VAL A 278 23.13 -12.51 4.33
N GLY A 279 23.57 -13.77 4.36
CA GLY A 279 22.96 -14.83 5.18
C GLY A 279 21.68 -15.42 4.61
N ILE A 280 21.45 -15.27 3.31
CA ILE A 280 20.32 -15.84 2.59
C ILE A 280 20.80 -17.05 1.77
N ASP A 281 20.45 -18.25 2.23
CA ASP A 281 20.79 -19.51 1.56
C ASP A 281 19.54 -20.12 0.90
N ILE A 282 19.60 -20.32 -0.42
CA ILE A 282 18.56 -20.96 -1.21
C ILE A 282 19.20 -21.61 -2.45
N SER A 283 18.71 -22.78 -2.86
CA SER A 283 19.08 -23.40 -4.14
C SER A 283 18.22 -22.87 -5.28
N LEU A 284 18.72 -22.94 -6.52
CA LEU A 284 17.95 -22.59 -7.72
C LEU A 284 16.62 -23.37 -7.80
N ASP A 285 16.64 -24.67 -7.51
CA ASP A 285 15.43 -25.50 -7.52
C ASP A 285 14.38 -25.02 -6.51
N ASN A 286 14.81 -24.63 -5.31
CA ASN A 286 13.91 -24.10 -4.31
C ASN A 286 13.38 -22.72 -4.72
N LEU A 287 14.22 -21.87 -5.29
CA LEU A 287 13.80 -20.57 -5.84
C LEU A 287 12.69 -20.76 -6.89
N ILE A 288 12.89 -21.65 -7.87
CA ILE A 288 11.88 -21.96 -8.89
C ILE A 288 10.57 -22.44 -8.26
N LYS A 289 10.63 -23.30 -7.24
CA LYS A 289 9.43 -23.75 -6.51
C LYS A 289 8.67 -22.61 -5.83
N LEU A 290 9.38 -21.61 -5.29
CA LEU A 290 8.75 -20.43 -4.69
C LEU A 290 7.88 -19.67 -5.70
N TYR A 291 8.32 -19.56 -6.95
CA TYR A 291 7.59 -18.89 -8.04
C TYR A 291 6.45 -19.75 -8.62
N LYS A 292 6.59 -21.08 -8.59
CA LYS A 292 5.52 -22.00 -9.02
C LYS A 292 4.37 -22.09 -8.02
N ASN A 293 4.48 -21.44 -6.85
CA ASN A 293 3.57 -21.60 -5.71
C ASN A 293 3.39 -23.08 -5.30
N GLU A 294 4.38 -23.93 -5.61
CA GLU A 294 4.42 -25.30 -5.14
C GLU A 294 4.76 -25.21 -3.65
N LYS A 295 3.75 -25.47 -2.80
CA LYS A 295 3.98 -25.66 -1.37
C LYS A 295 4.98 -26.80 -1.26
N GLY A 296 6.23 -26.47 -0.91
CA GLY A 296 7.21 -27.47 -0.54
C GLY A 296 6.59 -28.34 0.55
N ASP A 297 6.50 -29.63 0.26
CA ASP A 297 6.12 -30.65 1.23
C ASP A 297 6.99 -30.47 2.48
N ASN A 298 6.33 -30.29 3.63
CA ASN A 298 6.94 -30.50 4.94
C ASN A 298 7.10 -32.00 5.17
#